data_AF-A0ABD1D3J6-F1
#
_entry.id   AF-A0ABD1D3J6-F1
#
_cell.length_a   1.000
_cell.length_b   1.000
_cell.length_c   1.000
_cell.angle_alpha   90.00
_cell.angle_beta   90.00
_cell.angle_gamma   90.00
#
_symmetry.space_group_name_H-M   'P 1'
#
loop_
_entity.id
_entity.type
_entity.pdbx_description
1 polymer ?
#
loop_
_entity_poly.entity_id
_entity_poly.type
_entity_poly.pdbx_seq_one_letter_code
_entity_poly.pdbx_strand_id
1 'polypeptide(L)'
;MLFRRYYPALSIKLDAQNANEMMKNLRLINEVCPQPRHLKLESWSADQRFGWVLKNTFFNCTNVEQLHLVGTCKTESGYFNASFDKLNVLKVESLHVEYLGLSAPNLNELHLRVDSEDHMDLLPQFADQLIKLAVVFASKEVHYFYNLKFPQLIELRFDRKLKGMTKSEQDISIAFFKRLKHLRRLTLSTKFIDSYVMQMISGSISNLTELKLEVSEGTIELFNISKLQKLEFLLVVAEKVNLLGAKFRTLKHLELGSSKLASGTYVYAFEDVMLLNKLRTLNLHNVKFYPEVLKLTPSYNVESMQITHYKRLEENHLQILVRRFPAIRWLKIASCPGFTQREVEKLKRMNPKMCVAFDEISSARL
;
A
#
# COMPACT_ATOMS: atom_id res chain seq x y z
N MET A 1 4.23 6.80 47.23
CA MET A 1 3.82 6.07 46.00
C MET A 1 4.31 6.86 44.79
N LEU A 2 5.33 6.36 44.08
CA LEU A 2 5.82 6.97 42.84
C LEU A 2 4.94 6.47 41.68
N PHE A 3 4.13 7.35 41.11
CA PHE A 3 3.40 7.10 39.86
C PHE A 3 4.41 6.98 38.71
N ARG A 4 5.00 5.79 38.51
CA ARG A 4 5.81 5.50 37.32
C ARG A 4 4.86 5.37 36.13
N ARG A 5 4.73 6.43 35.34
CA ARG A 5 4.03 6.39 34.06
C ARG A 5 4.81 5.48 33.11
N TYR A 6 4.18 4.40 32.67
CA TYR A 6 4.74 3.48 31.68
C TYR A 6 4.53 4.07 30.29
N TYR A 7 5.60 4.53 29.66
CA TYR A 7 5.59 4.99 28.28
C TYR A 7 6.17 3.88 27.40
N PRO A 8 5.36 3.14 26.62
CA PRO A 8 5.88 2.06 25.76
C PRO A 8 6.62 2.57 24.53
N ALA A 9 6.42 3.85 24.18
CA ALA A 9 7.01 4.49 23.02
C ALA A 9 7.93 5.63 23.47
N LEU A 10 9.14 5.64 22.90
CA LEU A 10 10.15 6.64 23.12
C LEU A 10 10.52 7.26 21.77
N SER A 11 10.47 8.59 21.69
CA SER A 11 10.90 9.34 20.51
C SER A 11 12.04 10.27 20.91
N ILE A 12 13.18 10.13 20.25
CA ILE A 12 14.39 10.91 20.53
C ILE A 12 14.71 11.72 19.28
N LYS A 13 14.85 13.03 19.45
CA LYS A 13 15.33 13.93 18.41
C LYS A 13 16.75 14.34 18.76
N LEU A 14 17.69 14.03 17.87
CA LEU A 14 19.09 14.39 18.00
C LEU A 14 19.30 15.72 17.27
N ASP A 15 19.29 16.80 18.05
CA ASP A 15 19.53 18.16 17.57
C ASP A 15 21.00 18.55 17.78
N ALA A 16 21.64 19.09 16.74
CA ALA A 16 23.02 19.56 16.81
C ALA A 16 23.17 20.87 17.59
N GLN A 17 22.13 21.71 17.65
CA GLN A 17 22.24 23.05 18.24
C GLN A 17 22.37 23.02 19.78
N ASN A 18 21.83 22.00 20.44
CA ASN A 18 21.79 21.87 21.90
C ASN A 18 22.37 20.53 22.41
N ALA A 19 23.53 20.13 21.86
CA ALA A 19 24.12 18.80 22.13
C ALA A 19 24.35 18.50 23.63
N ASN A 20 24.78 19.49 24.42
CA ASN A 20 25.06 19.30 25.85
C ASN A 20 23.79 19.06 26.69
N GLU A 21 22.72 19.80 26.41
CA GLU A 21 21.44 19.64 27.08
C GLU A 21 20.78 18.32 26.67
N MET A 22 20.85 17.98 25.38
CA MET A 22 20.39 16.70 24.86
C MET A 22 21.08 15.52 25.55
N MET A 23 22.40 15.55 25.70
CA MET A 23 23.16 14.48 26.39
C MET A 23 22.78 14.34 27.87
N LYS A 24 22.47 15.45 28.57
CA LYS A 24 21.91 15.39 29.93
C LYS A 24 20.54 14.72 29.94
N ASN A 25 19.67 15.09 29.01
CA ASN A 25 18.33 14.52 28.90
C ASN A 25 18.35 13.02 28.53
N LEU A 26 19.28 12.58 27.67
CA LEU A 26 19.44 11.17 27.32
C LEU A 26 19.76 10.29 28.54
N ARG A 27 20.52 10.80 29.51
CA ARG A 27 20.84 10.06 30.75
C ARG A 27 19.61 9.83 31.64
N LEU A 28 18.60 10.69 31.54
CA LEU A 28 17.36 10.59 32.32
C LEU A 28 16.33 9.64 31.68
N ILE A 29 16.57 9.17 30.44
CA ILE A 29 15.60 8.33 29.72
C ILE A 29 15.28 7.05 30.47
N ASN A 30 16.27 6.39 31.09
CA ASN A 30 16.03 5.16 31.86
C ASN A 30 15.10 5.38 33.06
N GLU A 31 15.07 6.59 33.63
CA GLU A 31 14.18 6.91 34.75
C GLU A 31 12.74 7.12 34.27
N VAL A 32 12.57 7.66 33.07
CA VAL A 32 11.27 8.01 32.47
C VAL A 32 10.65 6.84 31.70
N CYS A 33 11.48 6.07 30.98
CA CYS A 33 11.10 4.98 30.10
C CYS A 33 12.15 3.86 30.18
N PRO A 34 12.12 3.04 31.25
CA PRO A 34 13.14 2.01 31.48
C PRO A 34 13.07 0.82 30.51
N GLN A 35 11.94 0.64 29.81
CA GLN A 35 11.68 -0.50 28.93
C GLN A 35 10.87 -0.08 27.69
N PRO A 36 11.47 0.71 26.77
CA PRO A 36 10.80 1.09 25.54
C PRO A 36 10.55 -0.14 24.67
N ARG A 37 9.33 -0.29 24.16
CA ARG A 37 8.99 -1.27 23.12
C ARG A 37 9.06 -0.68 21.72
N HIS A 38 8.78 0.61 21.61
CA HIS A 38 8.87 1.36 20.37
C HIS A 38 9.91 2.47 20.53
N LEU A 39 10.90 2.50 19.64
CA LEU A 39 11.93 3.52 19.62
C LEU A 39 11.90 4.24 18.28
N LYS A 40 11.68 5.56 18.30
CA LYS A 40 11.87 6.44 17.14
C LYS A 40 13.10 7.30 17.38
N LEU A 41 14.06 7.22 16.46
CA LEU A 41 15.26 8.04 16.45
C LEU A 41 15.22 8.96 15.23
N GLU A 42 15.16 10.26 15.49
CA GLU A 42 15.25 11.30 14.46
C GLU A 42 16.62 11.97 14.58
N SER A 43 17.42 11.92 13.53
CA SER A 43 18.73 12.58 13.49
C SER A 43 18.84 13.34 12.19
N TRP A 44 18.92 14.66 12.21
CA TRP A 44 19.04 15.47 10.98
C TRP A 44 20.48 15.95 10.72
N SER A 45 21.40 15.66 11.64
CA SER A 45 22.83 15.89 11.49
C SER A 45 23.56 14.59 11.16
N ALA A 46 24.61 14.67 10.32
CA ALA A 46 25.56 13.58 10.10
C ALA A 46 26.46 13.41 11.34
N ASP A 47 25.88 12.94 12.44
CA ASP A 47 26.56 12.89 13.73
C ASP A 47 26.54 11.48 14.34
N GLN A 48 27.70 11.07 14.89
CA GLN A 48 27.91 9.79 15.56
C GLN A 48 27.01 9.57 16.79
N ARG A 49 26.38 10.61 17.33
CA ARG A 49 25.45 10.54 18.47
C ARG A 49 24.31 9.53 18.27
N PHE A 50 23.87 9.32 17.03
CA PHE A 50 22.91 8.27 16.70
C PHE A 50 23.42 6.87 17.10
N GLY A 51 24.68 6.56 16.78
CA GLY A 51 25.30 5.30 17.14
C GLY A 51 25.44 5.12 18.66
N TRP A 52 25.64 6.19 19.42
CA TRP A 52 25.71 6.10 20.89
C TRP A 52 24.38 5.68 21.51
N VAL A 53 23.26 6.16 20.97
CA VAL A 53 21.93 5.74 21.42
C VAL A 53 21.73 4.25 21.15
N LEU A 54 22.04 3.80 19.93
CA LEU A 54 21.85 2.41 19.53
C LEU A 54 22.83 1.42 20.20
N LYS A 55 24.01 1.88 20.67
CA LYS A 55 24.96 1.07 21.46
C LYS A 55 24.52 0.85 22.92
N ASN A 56 23.31 1.26 23.29
CA ASN A 56 22.80 1.21 24.65
C ASN A 56 23.61 2.06 25.65
N THR A 57 24.33 3.09 25.18
CA THR A 57 25.13 3.95 26.07
C THR A 57 24.26 4.70 27.09
N PHE A 58 23.00 5.02 26.72
CA PHE A 58 22.11 5.82 27.55
C PHE A 58 20.90 5.05 28.10
N PHE A 59 20.39 4.05 27.38
CA PHE A 59 19.27 3.23 27.82
C PHE A 59 19.26 1.86 27.17
N ASN A 60 18.53 0.94 27.79
CA ASN A 60 18.49 -0.45 27.36
C ASN A 60 17.54 -0.67 26.18
N CYS A 61 18.07 -1.07 25.02
CA CYS A 61 17.27 -1.41 23.83
C CYS A 61 16.84 -2.89 23.74
N THR A 62 17.15 -3.74 24.72
CA THR A 62 16.82 -5.19 24.65
C THR A 62 15.32 -5.48 24.52
N ASN A 63 14.47 -4.55 24.94
CA ASN A 63 13.01 -4.68 24.88
C ASN A 63 12.38 -4.02 23.65
N VAL A 64 13.17 -3.40 22.78
CA VAL A 64 12.66 -2.71 21.60
C VAL A 64 12.16 -3.74 20.60
N GLU A 65 10.85 -3.72 20.38
CA GLU A 65 10.15 -4.53 19.38
C GLU A 65 10.09 -3.78 18.05
N GLN A 66 10.01 -2.44 18.07
CA GLN A 66 9.93 -1.61 16.87
C GLN A 66 10.94 -0.48 16.89
N LEU A 67 11.74 -0.37 15.82
CA LEU A 67 12.72 0.69 15.62
C LEU A 67 12.34 1.51 14.38
N HIS A 68 12.26 2.82 14.54
CA HIS A 68 12.03 3.76 13.45
C HIS A 68 13.18 4.77 13.37
N LEU A 69 13.93 4.73 12.28
CA LEU A 69 15.06 5.59 11.98
C LEU A 69 14.64 6.65 10.97
N VAL A 70 14.86 7.93 11.28
CA VAL A 70 14.50 9.06 10.42
C VAL A 70 15.68 10.04 10.30
N GLY A 71 15.91 10.56 9.10
CA GLY A 71 16.90 11.62 8.86
C GLY A 71 18.23 11.07 8.34
N THR A 72 19.31 11.04 9.11
CA THR A 72 20.65 10.64 8.69
C THR A 72 21.20 9.61 9.65
N CYS A 73 21.50 8.42 9.12
CA CYS A 73 22.06 7.28 9.84
C CYS A 73 23.47 7.00 9.29
N LYS A 74 24.41 7.90 9.58
CA LYS A 74 25.80 7.81 9.12
C LYS A 74 26.73 7.64 10.32
N THR A 75 27.72 6.77 10.19
CA THR A 75 28.82 6.63 11.15
C THR A 75 30.15 6.88 10.47
N GLU A 76 30.94 7.83 10.98
CA GLU A 76 32.24 8.20 10.40
C GLU A 76 33.35 7.16 10.68
N SER A 77 33.10 6.20 11.58
CA SER A 77 34.07 5.21 12.05
C SER A 77 33.58 3.77 11.88
N GLY A 78 33.65 3.26 10.64
CA GLY A 78 33.44 1.84 10.32
C GLY A 78 32.00 1.32 10.52
N TYR A 79 31.83 0.00 10.33
CA TYR A 79 30.56 -0.71 10.50
C TYR A 79 30.04 -0.57 11.93
N PHE A 80 28.91 0.11 12.07
CA PHE A 80 28.15 0.18 13.30
C PHE A 80 27.36 -1.11 13.50
N ASN A 81 27.60 -1.84 14.59
CA ASN A 81 26.83 -3.03 14.94
C ASN A 81 26.03 -2.80 16.23
N ALA A 82 24.71 -2.89 16.17
CA ALA A 82 23.84 -2.99 17.34
C ALA A 82 23.00 -4.26 17.28
N SER A 83 22.71 -4.83 18.45
CA SER A 83 21.93 -6.06 18.59
C SER A 83 20.59 -5.76 19.25
N PHE A 84 19.53 -6.33 18.67
CA PHE A 84 18.15 -6.20 19.12
C PHE A 84 17.45 -7.55 19.11
N ASP A 85 17.43 -8.23 20.26
CA ASP A 85 16.87 -9.58 20.37
C ASP A 85 15.36 -9.63 20.10
N LYS A 86 14.62 -8.59 20.45
CA LYS A 86 13.14 -8.55 20.34
C LYS A 86 12.62 -7.77 19.13
N LEU A 87 13.50 -7.18 18.32
CA LEU A 87 13.08 -6.33 17.22
C LEU A 87 12.35 -7.14 16.16
N ASN A 88 11.09 -6.80 15.91
CA ASN A 88 10.22 -7.41 14.91
C ASN A 88 9.95 -6.49 13.71
N VAL A 89 9.93 -5.16 13.92
CA VAL A 89 9.66 -4.16 12.90
C VAL A 89 10.78 -3.13 12.85
N LEU A 90 11.37 -2.95 11.66
CA LEU A 90 12.34 -1.90 11.38
C LEU A 90 11.79 -0.97 10.30
N LYS A 91 11.76 0.34 10.58
CA LYS A 91 11.40 1.37 9.61
C LYS A 91 12.58 2.31 9.42
N VAL A 92 12.97 2.52 8.18
CA VAL A 92 14.09 3.38 7.80
C VAL A 92 13.58 4.41 6.80
N GLU A 93 13.38 5.63 7.29
CA GLU A 93 13.04 6.84 6.54
C GLU A 93 14.23 7.82 6.64
N SER A 94 15.42 7.29 6.41
CA SER A 94 16.68 8.02 6.42
C SER A 94 17.01 8.45 4.99
N LEU A 95 17.60 9.63 4.85
CA LEU A 95 18.17 10.19 3.62
C LEU A 95 19.54 9.58 3.31
N HIS A 96 20.27 9.15 4.35
CA HIS A 96 21.56 8.50 4.21
C HIS A 96 21.65 7.33 5.20
N VAL A 97 22.01 6.15 4.71
CA VAL A 97 22.31 4.97 5.53
C VAL A 97 23.66 4.47 5.08
N GLU A 98 24.68 4.63 5.92
CA GLU A 98 26.01 4.10 5.64
C GLU A 98 26.46 3.28 6.84
N TYR A 99 27.05 2.11 6.58
CA TYR A 99 27.69 1.28 7.61
C TYR A 99 26.76 0.81 8.75
N LEU A 100 25.45 0.72 8.50
CA LEU A 100 24.47 0.26 9.50
C LEU A 100 24.36 -1.27 9.49
N GLY A 101 25.03 -1.91 10.43
CA GLY A 101 24.87 -3.32 10.77
C GLY A 101 23.93 -3.51 11.95
N LEU A 102 22.89 -4.31 11.76
CA LEU A 102 21.92 -4.61 12.81
C LEU A 102 21.77 -6.12 12.95
N SER A 103 21.99 -6.63 14.16
CA SER A 103 21.68 -8.02 14.50
C SER A 103 20.29 -8.07 15.12
N ALA A 104 19.29 -8.52 14.35
CA ALA A 104 17.91 -8.61 14.78
C ALA A 104 17.29 -9.95 14.34
N PRO A 105 17.51 -11.04 15.09
CA PRO A 105 17.16 -12.40 14.65
C PRO A 105 15.65 -12.64 14.50
N ASN A 106 14.83 -11.80 15.13
CA ASN A 106 13.36 -11.89 15.09
C ASN A 106 12.71 -10.87 14.15
N LEU A 107 13.50 -10.13 13.36
CA LEU A 107 12.97 -9.11 12.45
C LEU A 107 12.14 -9.78 11.34
N ASN A 108 10.87 -9.40 11.24
CA ASN A 108 9.95 -9.96 10.25
C ASN A 108 9.33 -8.90 9.33
N GLU A 109 9.40 -7.62 9.69
CA GLU A 109 8.86 -6.50 8.92
C GLU A 109 9.91 -5.42 8.73
N LEU A 110 10.17 -5.08 7.47
CA LEU A 110 11.07 -4.00 7.08
C LEU A 110 10.35 -2.99 6.18
N HIS A 111 10.38 -1.72 6.58
CA HIS A 111 10.02 -0.59 5.73
C HIS A 111 11.26 0.22 5.41
N LEU A 112 11.56 0.38 4.13
CA LEU A 112 12.73 1.07 3.63
C LEU A 112 12.32 2.14 2.64
N ARG A 113 12.55 3.40 2.98
CA ARG A 113 12.60 4.49 2.02
C ARG A 113 14.00 4.52 1.41
N VAL A 114 14.06 4.53 0.09
CA VAL A 114 15.30 4.42 -0.67
C VAL A 114 15.54 5.73 -1.39
N ASP A 115 16.58 6.43 -0.94
CA ASP A 115 17.09 7.65 -1.55
C ASP A 115 18.48 7.41 -2.22
N SER A 116 19.21 6.35 -1.83
CA SER A 116 20.52 5.95 -2.41
C SER A 116 20.67 4.41 -2.47
N GLU A 117 21.71 3.92 -3.17
CA GLU A 117 22.02 2.48 -3.27
C GLU A 117 22.38 1.85 -1.91
N ASP A 118 23.05 2.59 -1.02
CA ASP A 118 23.49 2.09 0.30
C ASP A 118 22.33 1.62 1.19
N HIS A 119 21.12 2.16 0.97
CA HIS A 119 19.91 1.70 1.67
C HIS A 119 19.62 0.22 1.39
N MET A 120 19.99 -0.27 0.20
CA MET A 120 19.77 -1.66 -0.20
C MET A 120 20.66 -2.64 0.54
N ASP A 121 21.77 -2.20 1.13
CA ASP A 121 22.69 -3.06 1.89
C ASP A 121 22.07 -3.60 3.19
N LEU A 122 20.94 -3.02 3.62
CA LEU A 122 20.14 -3.56 4.71
C LEU A 122 19.36 -4.82 4.30
N LEU A 123 18.96 -4.95 3.04
CA LEU A 123 18.11 -6.06 2.60
C LEU A 123 18.81 -7.42 2.72
N PRO A 124 20.07 -7.61 2.29
CA PRO A 124 20.79 -8.87 2.48
C PRO A 124 20.87 -9.34 3.93
N GLN A 125 20.91 -8.42 4.90
CA GLN A 125 21.01 -8.76 6.34
C GLN A 125 19.79 -9.51 6.86
N PHE A 126 18.61 -9.28 6.25
CA PHE A 126 17.33 -9.76 6.77
C PHE A 126 16.51 -10.58 5.76
N ALA A 127 16.95 -10.68 4.51
CA ALA A 127 16.14 -11.23 3.41
C ALA A 127 15.53 -12.61 3.72
N ASP A 128 16.27 -13.48 4.40
CA ASP A 128 15.85 -14.87 4.69
C ASP A 128 14.74 -15.00 5.75
N GLN A 129 14.55 -13.99 6.60
CA GLN A 129 13.59 -14.00 7.72
C GLN A 129 12.39 -13.08 7.52
N LEU A 130 12.43 -12.18 6.53
CA LEU A 130 11.35 -11.22 6.32
C LEU A 130 10.03 -11.88 5.87
N ILE A 131 8.96 -11.52 6.57
CA ILE A 131 7.57 -11.86 6.25
C ILE A 131 6.89 -10.72 5.49
N LYS A 132 7.24 -9.47 5.84
CA LYS A 132 6.72 -8.27 5.20
C LYS A 132 7.85 -7.33 4.80
N LEU A 133 7.77 -6.83 3.58
CA LEU A 133 8.73 -5.88 3.04
C LEU A 133 7.98 -4.73 2.38
N ALA A 134 8.33 -3.50 2.72
CA ALA A 134 7.87 -2.30 2.07
C ALA A 134 9.07 -1.48 1.59
N VAL A 135 9.19 -1.28 0.29
CA VAL A 135 10.27 -0.48 -0.32
C VAL A 135 9.64 0.70 -1.06
N VAL A 136 10.07 1.92 -0.74
CA VAL A 136 9.59 3.17 -1.32
C VAL A 136 10.74 3.93 -1.95
N PHE A 137 10.75 4.03 -3.27
CA PHE A 137 11.78 4.75 -4.02
C PHE A 137 11.44 6.23 -4.11
N ALA A 138 12.32 7.06 -3.58
CA ALA A 138 12.15 8.51 -3.58
C ALA A 138 12.73 9.19 -4.83
N SER A 139 13.50 8.46 -5.65
CA SER A 139 14.09 8.96 -6.89
C SER A 139 13.68 8.12 -8.11
N LYS A 140 14.05 8.58 -9.30
CA LYS A 140 13.90 7.82 -10.57
C LYS A 140 15.03 6.83 -10.79
N GLU A 141 16.06 6.87 -9.95
CA GLU A 141 17.21 6.00 -10.07
C GLU A 141 16.81 4.55 -9.80
N VAL A 142 17.65 3.63 -10.27
CA VAL A 142 17.39 2.21 -10.11
C VAL A 142 18.35 1.66 -9.11
N HIS A 143 17.79 1.26 -7.97
CA HIS A 143 18.52 0.49 -6.98
C HIS A 143 17.98 -0.93 -7.04
N TYR A 144 18.86 -1.89 -7.37
CA TYR A 144 18.47 -3.25 -7.66
C TYR A 144 18.68 -4.14 -6.44
N PHE A 145 17.57 -4.62 -5.87
CA PHE A 145 17.60 -5.75 -4.92
C PHE A 145 16.95 -7.01 -5.51
N TYR A 146 16.64 -6.98 -6.80
CA TYR A 146 15.94 -8.06 -7.48
C TYR A 146 16.66 -9.40 -7.35
N ASN A 147 17.99 -9.41 -7.27
CA ASN A 147 18.77 -10.65 -7.15
C ASN A 147 18.62 -11.34 -5.78
N LEU A 148 18.10 -10.65 -4.77
CA LEU A 148 17.86 -11.23 -3.45
C LEU A 148 16.71 -12.24 -3.47
N LYS A 149 16.76 -13.18 -2.54
CA LYS A 149 15.72 -14.17 -2.29
C LYS A 149 15.03 -13.83 -0.99
N PHE A 150 13.70 -13.86 -1.01
CA PHE A 150 12.88 -13.66 0.19
C PHE A 150 12.01 -14.90 0.40
N PRO A 151 12.58 -15.99 0.98
CA PRO A 151 11.93 -17.29 1.03
C PRO A 151 10.64 -17.30 1.87
N GLN A 152 10.50 -16.41 2.85
CA GLN A 152 9.34 -16.37 3.74
C GLN A 152 8.38 -15.20 3.46
N LEU A 153 8.59 -14.43 2.39
CA LEU A 153 7.84 -13.20 2.16
C LEU A 153 6.37 -13.47 1.81
N ILE A 154 5.47 -12.91 2.61
CA ILE A 154 4.01 -13.02 2.46
C ILE A 154 3.43 -11.71 1.94
N GLU A 155 3.99 -10.57 2.33
CA GLU A 155 3.53 -9.24 1.92
C GLU A 155 4.66 -8.39 1.36
N LEU A 156 4.42 -7.86 0.16
CA LEU A 156 5.32 -6.93 -0.50
C LEU A 156 4.58 -5.65 -0.84
N ARG A 157 5.12 -4.52 -0.40
CA ARG A 157 4.79 -3.19 -0.91
C ARG A 157 6.00 -2.66 -1.68
N PHE A 158 5.77 -2.33 -2.95
CA PHE A 158 6.79 -1.83 -3.86
C PHE A 158 6.29 -0.53 -4.47
N ASP A 159 6.82 0.59 -3.99
CA ASP A 159 6.40 1.93 -4.40
C ASP A 159 7.50 2.62 -5.20
N ARG A 160 7.29 2.71 -6.51
CA ARG A 160 8.20 3.29 -7.50
C ARG A 160 7.43 4.26 -8.41
N LYS A 161 6.60 5.13 -7.85
CA LYS A 161 5.75 6.07 -8.62
C LYS A 161 6.51 6.96 -9.61
N LEU A 162 7.80 7.20 -9.38
CA LEU A 162 8.61 8.08 -10.23
C LEU A 162 9.18 7.38 -11.48
N LYS A 163 9.24 6.05 -11.51
CA LYS A 163 9.81 5.28 -12.63
C LYS A 163 8.96 4.05 -12.98
N GLY A 164 8.72 3.85 -14.27
CA GLY A 164 7.97 2.69 -14.74
C GLY A 164 8.79 1.42 -14.83
N MET A 165 8.09 0.28 -14.93
CA MET A 165 8.67 -1.02 -15.22
C MET A 165 8.75 -1.18 -16.74
N THR A 166 9.88 -0.76 -17.31
CA THR A 166 10.16 -0.70 -18.75
C THR A 166 10.60 -2.07 -19.29
N LYS A 167 10.65 -2.19 -20.62
CA LYS A 167 11.25 -3.36 -21.31
C LYS A 167 12.69 -3.65 -20.88
N SER A 168 13.48 -2.61 -20.60
CA SER A 168 14.88 -2.78 -20.16
C SER A 168 15.04 -3.46 -18.80
N GLU A 169 13.98 -3.49 -17.99
CA GLU A 169 13.98 -4.10 -16.65
C GLU A 169 13.06 -5.32 -16.58
N GLN A 170 12.54 -5.78 -17.72
CA GLN A 170 11.52 -6.82 -17.77
C GLN A 170 12.01 -8.13 -17.15
N ASP A 171 13.19 -8.61 -17.54
CA ASP A 171 13.66 -9.95 -17.18
C ASP A 171 14.00 -10.02 -15.70
N ILE A 172 14.69 -9.00 -15.19
CA ILE A 172 15.04 -8.88 -13.78
C ILE A 172 13.81 -8.72 -12.89
N SER A 173 12.82 -7.95 -13.33
CA SER A 173 11.56 -7.76 -12.58
C SER A 173 10.74 -9.04 -12.56
N ILE A 174 10.53 -9.67 -13.72
CA ILE A 174 9.79 -10.93 -13.84
C ILE A 174 10.47 -12.01 -13.00
N ALA A 175 11.79 -12.13 -13.07
CA ALA A 175 12.56 -13.11 -12.29
C ALA A 175 12.42 -12.86 -10.78
N PHE A 176 12.43 -11.60 -10.33
CA PHE A 176 12.21 -11.25 -8.93
C PHE A 176 10.85 -11.74 -8.43
N PHE A 177 9.76 -11.34 -9.09
CA PHE A 177 8.41 -11.74 -8.67
C PHE A 177 8.20 -13.26 -8.75
N LYS A 178 8.81 -13.95 -9.74
CA LYS A 178 8.79 -15.42 -9.84
C LYS A 178 9.38 -16.13 -8.62
N ARG A 179 10.36 -15.51 -7.95
CA ARG A 179 11.00 -16.09 -6.76
C ARG A 179 10.15 -15.99 -5.49
N LEU A 180 9.14 -15.11 -5.46
CA LEU A 180 8.29 -14.85 -4.29
C LEU A 180 7.17 -15.88 -4.14
N LYS A 181 7.54 -17.14 -3.90
CA LYS A 181 6.62 -18.30 -3.92
C LYS A 181 5.51 -18.23 -2.87
N HIS A 182 5.74 -17.55 -1.75
CA HIS A 182 4.81 -17.47 -0.62
C HIS A 182 3.99 -16.17 -0.60
N LEU A 183 4.18 -15.29 -1.59
CA LEU A 183 3.55 -13.98 -1.61
C LEU A 183 2.02 -14.11 -1.71
N ARG A 184 1.32 -13.48 -0.78
CA ARG A 184 -0.15 -13.43 -0.71
C ARG A 184 -0.70 -12.03 -0.94
N ARG A 185 0.05 -11.00 -0.54
CA ARG A 185 -0.36 -9.60 -0.65
C ARG A 185 0.69 -8.80 -1.41
N LEU A 186 0.27 -8.12 -2.46
CA LEU A 186 1.12 -7.24 -3.26
C LEU A 186 0.48 -5.87 -3.37
N THR A 187 1.19 -4.85 -2.91
CA THR A 187 0.90 -3.45 -3.23
C THR A 187 1.98 -2.95 -4.17
N LEU A 188 1.62 -2.64 -5.41
CA LEU A 188 2.51 -2.17 -6.44
C LEU A 188 2.08 -0.76 -6.87
N SER A 189 2.94 0.22 -6.63
CA SER A 189 2.76 1.59 -7.12
C SER A 189 3.88 1.92 -8.10
N THR A 190 3.56 2.31 -9.33
CA THR A 190 4.57 2.54 -10.39
C THR A 190 4.13 3.64 -11.33
N LYS A 191 5.07 4.29 -12.03
CA LYS A 191 4.70 5.29 -13.04
C LYS A 191 3.87 4.66 -14.17
N PHE A 192 4.37 3.55 -14.71
CA PHE A 192 3.73 2.70 -15.71
C PHE A 192 4.19 1.26 -15.52
N ILE A 193 3.43 0.29 -16.04
CA ILE A 193 3.84 -1.12 -16.11
C ILE A 193 3.58 -1.66 -17.51
N ASP A 194 4.59 -2.26 -18.12
CA ASP A 194 4.42 -2.92 -19.42
C ASP A 194 3.45 -4.13 -19.30
N SER A 195 2.55 -4.26 -20.26
CA SER A 195 1.53 -5.32 -20.27
C SER A 195 2.13 -6.73 -20.23
N TYR A 196 3.24 -6.97 -20.93
CA TYR A 196 3.94 -8.25 -20.90
C TYR A 196 4.53 -8.52 -19.52
N VAL A 197 5.12 -7.51 -18.88
CA VAL A 197 5.64 -7.62 -17.50
C VAL A 197 4.51 -7.99 -16.53
N MET A 198 3.39 -7.27 -16.57
CA MET A 198 2.23 -7.57 -15.71
C MET A 198 1.68 -8.98 -15.96
N GLN A 199 1.60 -9.39 -17.24
CA GLN A 199 1.13 -10.70 -17.63
C GLN A 199 2.02 -11.82 -17.10
N MET A 200 3.35 -11.64 -17.18
CA MET A 200 4.33 -12.62 -16.73
C MET A 200 4.40 -12.70 -15.21
N ILE A 201 4.30 -11.56 -14.51
CA ILE A 201 4.18 -11.51 -13.04
C ILE A 201 2.90 -12.23 -12.59
N SER A 202 1.77 -11.91 -13.20
CA SER A 202 0.46 -12.50 -12.87
C SER A 202 0.40 -14.02 -13.12
N GLY A 203 1.11 -14.51 -14.14
CA GLY A 203 1.24 -15.94 -14.40
C GLY A 203 2.16 -16.67 -13.41
N SER A 204 2.99 -15.94 -12.67
CA SER A 204 4.05 -16.52 -11.83
C SER A 204 3.72 -16.54 -10.34
N ILE A 205 2.98 -15.54 -9.84
CA ILE A 205 2.63 -15.44 -8.42
C ILE A 205 1.33 -16.19 -8.14
N SER A 206 1.41 -17.51 -8.05
CA SER A 206 0.23 -18.39 -7.95
C SER A 206 -0.53 -18.32 -6.62
N ASN A 207 0.10 -17.80 -5.56
CA ASN A 207 -0.47 -17.72 -4.21
C ASN A 207 -1.05 -16.34 -3.86
N LEU A 208 -1.04 -15.39 -4.79
CA LEU A 208 -1.52 -14.03 -4.53
C LEU A 208 -3.04 -14.02 -4.31
N THR A 209 -3.47 -13.50 -3.17
CA THR A 209 -4.87 -13.34 -2.79
C THR A 209 -5.32 -11.89 -2.82
N GLU A 210 -4.39 -10.95 -2.64
CA GLU A 210 -4.65 -9.50 -2.64
C GLU A 210 -3.65 -8.77 -3.55
N LEU A 211 -4.18 -7.99 -4.50
CA LEU A 211 -3.41 -7.08 -5.33
C LEU A 211 -3.96 -5.66 -5.21
N LYS A 212 -3.08 -4.73 -4.86
CA LYS A 212 -3.32 -3.28 -4.94
C LYS A 212 -2.36 -2.71 -5.95
N LEU A 213 -2.89 -2.17 -7.04
CA LEU A 213 -2.11 -1.64 -8.16
C LEU A 213 -2.43 -0.16 -8.34
N GLU A 214 -1.40 0.69 -8.25
CA GLU A 214 -1.50 2.13 -8.51
C GLU A 214 -0.54 2.51 -9.64
N VAL A 215 -1.10 3.04 -10.73
CA VAL A 215 -0.33 3.38 -11.92
C VAL A 215 -0.74 4.77 -12.42
N SER A 216 0.24 5.66 -12.60
CA SER A 216 -0.02 7.04 -13.03
C SER A 216 -0.21 7.19 -14.54
N GLU A 217 0.37 6.31 -15.36
CA GLU A 217 0.37 6.42 -16.82
C GLU A 217 0.05 5.06 -17.49
N GLY A 218 -0.58 5.13 -18.66
CA GLY A 218 -0.93 3.96 -19.47
C GLY A 218 -2.30 3.38 -19.14
N THR A 219 -2.61 2.26 -19.79
CA THR A 219 -3.87 1.53 -19.61
C THR A 219 -3.59 0.21 -18.89
N ILE A 220 -4.38 -0.08 -17.85
CA ILE A 220 -4.30 -1.35 -17.14
C ILE A 220 -5.28 -2.34 -17.75
N GLU A 221 -4.73 -3.34 -18.42
CA GLU A 221 -5.44 -4.45 -19.05
C GLU A 221 -5.71 -5.56 -18.02
N LEU A 222 -6.95 -5.65 -17.50
CA LEU A 222 -7.27 -6.62 -16.44
C LEU A 222 -7.17 -8.07 -16.91
N PHE A 223 -7.24 -8.35 -18.22
CA PHE A 223 -7.01 -9.70 -18.73
C PHE A 223 -5.61 -10.23 -18.36
N ASN A 224 -4.60 -9.35 -18.29
CA ASN A 224 -3.25 -9.74 -17.86
C ASN A 224 -3.22 -10.15 -16.39
N ILE A 225 -3.99 -9.46 -15.55
CA ILE A 225 -4.10 -9.70 -14.10
C ILE A 225 -4.95 -10.94 -13.81
N SER A 226 -5.92 -11.24 -14.67
CA SER A 226 -6.86 -12.37 -14.52
C SER A 226 -6.21 -13.76 -14.47
N LYS A 227 -4.92 -13.85 -14.83
CA LYS A 227 -4.11 -15.07 -14.68
C LYS A 227 -3.87 -15.47 -13.22
N LEU A 228 -4.05 -14.56 -12.27
CA LEU A 228 -3.92 -14.82 -10.84
C LEU A 228 -5.08 -15.69 -10.34
N GLN A 229 -4.81 -16.99 -10.19
CA GLN A 229 -5.86 -17.99 -9.96
C GLN A 229 -6.52 -17.94 -8.58
N LYS A 230 -5.83 -17.38 -7.57
CA LYS A 230 -6.29 -17.29 -6.18
C LYS A 230 -6.65 -15.86 -5.75
N LEU A 231 -6.65 -14.90 -6.68
CA LEU A 231 -6.91 -13.50 -6.36
C LEU A 231 -8.35 -13.33 -5.85
N GLU A 232 -8.51 -12.81 -4.65
CA GLU A 232 -9.81 -12.55 -4.03
C GLU A 232 -10.13 -11.05 -3.96
N PHE A 233 -9.10 -10.22 -3.82
CA PHE A 233 -9.19 -8.77 -3.74
C PHE A 233 -8.31 -8.10 -4.80
N LEU A 234 -8.90 -7.19 -5.57
CA LEU A 234 -8.20 -6.35 -6.54
C LEU A 234 -8.59 -4.89 -6.36
N LEU A 235 -7.60 -4.03 -6.12
CA LEU A 235 -7.71 -2.58 -6.23
C LEU A 235 -6.86 -2.10 -7.41
N VAL A 236 -7.44 -1.30 -8.30
CA VAL A 236 -6.72 -0.65 -9.40
C VAL A 236 -6.98 0.85 -9.39
N VAL A 237 -5.92 1.63 -9.18
CA VAL A 237 -5.90 3.08 -9.29
C VAL A 237 -5.12 3.45 -10.54
N ALA A 238 -5.82 3.79 -11.62
CA ALA A 238 -5.25 4.26 -12.89
C ALA A 238 -6.23 5.16 -13.63
N GLU A 239 -5.74 6.01 -14.53
CA GLU A 239 -6.62 6.83 -15.38
C GLU A 239 -7.44 5.99 -16.37
N LYS A 240 -6.88 4.86 -16.84
CA LYS A 240 -7.48 3.99 -17.85
C LYS A 240 -7.40 2.53 -17.40
N VAL A 241 -8.55 1.86 -17.36
CA VAL A 241 -8.66 0.43 -17.03
C VAL A 241 -9.50 -0.25 -18.09
N ASN A 242 -9.04 -1.41 -18.58
CA ASN A 242 -9.76 -2.20 -19.57
C ASN A 242 -10.16 -3.56 -18.98
N LEU A 243 -11.47 -3.84 -18.96
CA LEU A 243 -12.03 -5.11 -18.45
C LEU A 243 -12.14 -6.18 -19.54
N LEU A 244 -11.89 -5.85 -20.81
CA LEU A 244 -12.15 -6.74 -21.93
C LEU A 244 -11.49 -8.11 -21.74
N GLY A 245 -12.30 -9.16 -21.74
CA GLY A 245 -11.86 -10.55 -21.62
C GLY A 245 -11.31 -10.93 -20.24
N ALA A 246 -11.44 -10.08 -19.22
CA ALA A 246 -10.94 -10.37 -17.87
C ALA A 246 -11.80 -11.43 -17.17
N LYS A 247 -11.21 -12.61 -16.91
CA LYS A 247 -11.90 -13.74 -16.28
C LYS A 247 -11.21 -14.17 -15.00
N PHE A 248 -11.73 -13.73 -13.86
CA PHE A 248 -11.18 -14.11 -12.55
C PHE A 248 -11.92 -15.33 -11.96
N ARG A 249 -11.16 -16.31 -11.49
CA ARG A 249 -11.72 -17.56 -10.92
C ARG A 249 -12.24 -17.42 -9.49
N THR A 250 -11.67 -16.49 -8.73
CA THR A 250 -11.87 -16.36 -7.26
C THR A 250 -12.14 -14.95 -6.80
N LEU A 251 -12.15 -13.95 -7.70
CA LEU A 251 -12.26 -12.55 -7.31
C LEU A 251 -13.62 -12.28 -6.65
N LYS A 252 -13.58 -11.82 -5.40
CA LYS A 252 -14.75 -11.48 -4.58
C LYS A 252 -14.93 -9.97 -4.46
N HIS A 253 -13.82 -9.22 -4.50
CA HIS A 253 -13.81 -7.78 -4.32
C HIS A 253 -13.03 -7.09 -5.43
N LEU A 254 -13.67 -6.15 -6.11
CA LEU A 254 -13.06 -5.29 -7.12
C LEU A 254 -13.27 -3.82 -6.75
N GLU A 255 -12.17 -3.08 -6.65
CA GLU A 255 -12.16 -1.64 -6.45
C GLU A 255 -11.43 -0.95 -7.61
N LEU A 256 -12.09 0.03 -8.21
CA LEU A 256 -11.57 0.80 -9.34
C LEU A 256 -11.56 2.29 -9.04
N GLY A 257 -10.44 2.92 -9.38
CA GLY A 257 -10.23 4.36 -9.33
C GLY A 257 -9.89 4.91 -7.95
N SER A 258 -9.82 6.23 -7.85
CA SER A 258 -9.49 6.94 -6.62
C SER A 258 -9.97 8.38 -6.67
N SER A 259 -10.32 8.95 -5.51
CA SER A 259 -10.59 10.39 -5.38
C SER A 259 -9.37 11.26 -5.67
N LYS A 260 -8.16 10.69 -5.64
CA LYS A 260 -6.90 11.40 -5.94
C LYS A 260 -6.68 11.67 -7.44
N LEU A 261 -7.40 10.97 -8.32
CA LEU A 261 -7.27 11.15 -9.77
C LEU A 261 -8.14 12.32 -10.23
N ALA A 262 -7.51 13.43 -10.62
CA ALA A 262 -8.24 14.64 -11.04
C ALA A 262 -9.16 14.38 -12.25
N SER A 263 -8.67 13.62 -13.22
CA SER A 263 -9.38 13.22 -14.44
C SER A 263 -10.41 12.10 -14.20
N GLY A 264 -10.35 11.41 -13.06
CA GLY A 264 -11.09 10.17 -12.79
C GLY A 264 -10.55 8.97 -13.56
N THR A 265 -11.18 7.81 -13.36
CA THR A 265 -10.83 6.56 -14.04
C THR A 265 -11.83 6.28 -15.17
N TYR A 266 -11.33 6.18 -16.40
CA TYR A 266 -12.12 5.71 -17.54
C TYR A 266 -12.01 4.19 -17.66
N VAL A 267 -13.16 3.53 -17.82
CA VAL A 267 -13.24 2.07 -17.85
C VAL A 267 -13.76 1.57 -19.20
N TYR A 268 -12.90 0.87 -19.93
CA TYR A 268 -13.25 0.21 -21.19
C TYR A 268 -13.89 -1.15 -20.92
N ALA A 269 -14.88 -1.51 -21.76
CA ALA A 269 -15.61 -2.78 -21.69
C ALA A 269 -16.19 -3.09 -20.31
N PHE A 270 -16.80 -2.08 -19.65
CA PHE A 270 -17.36 -2.23 -18.31
C PHE A 270 -18.39 -3.37 -18.21
N GLU A 271 -19.08 -3.70 -19.31
CA GLU A 271 -19.98 -4.84 -19.43
C GLU A 271 -19.36 -6.19 -19.03
N ASP A 272 -18.04 -6.35 -19.19
CA ASP A 272 -17.34 -7.59 -18.84
C ASP A 272 -17.23 -7.81 -17.33
N VAL A 273 -17.60 -6.82 -16.49
CA VAL A 273 -17.81 -7.03 -15.05
C VAL A 273 -18.84 -8.13 -14.79
N MET A 274 -19.76 -8.38 -15.73
CA MET A 274 -20.77 -9.43 -15.64
C MET A 274 -20.20 -10.83 -15.76
N LEU A 275 -19.00 -10.98 -16.31
CA LEU A 275 -18.29 -12.27 -16.41
C LEU A 275 -17.65 -12.69 -15.07
N LEU A 276 -17.64 -11.80 -14.08
CA LEU A 276 -17.01 -12.01 -12.77
C LEU A 276 -17.96 -12.74 -11.81
N ASN A 277 -18.14 -14.04 -12.05
CA ASN A 277 -19.17 -14.87 -11.40
C ASN A 277 -19.09 -14.98 -9.86
N LYS A 278 -17.94 -14.66 -9.25
CA LYS A 278 -17.76 -14.70 -7.79
C LYS A 278 -17.69 -13.32 -7.15
N LEU A 279 -17.84 -12.26 -7.93
CA LEU A 279 -17.76 -10.89 -7.44
C LEU A 279 -18.93 -10.60 -6.51
N ARG A 280 -18.65 -10.23 -5.26
CA ARG A 280 -19.63 -9.86 -4.23
C ARG A 280 -19.62 -8.37 -3.94
N THR A 281 -18.45 -7.74 -4.06
CA THR A 281 -18.26 -6.31 -3.77
C THR A 281 -17.65 -5.59 -4.97
N LEU A 282 -18.31 -4.51 -5.39
CA LEU A 282 -17.84 -3.63 -6.46
C LEU A 282 -17.77 -2.18 -5.98
N ASN A 283 -16.55 -1.64 -5.90
CA ASN A 283 -16.29 -0.28 -5.44
C ASN A 283 -15.77 0.57 -6.61
N LEU A 284 -16.41 1.71 -6.84
CA LEU A 284 -16.13 2.62 -7.95
C LEU A 284 -15.86 4.02 -7.37
N HIS A 285 -14.63 4.49 -7.49
CA HIS A 285 -14.18 5.78 -6.96
C HIS A 285 -13.76 6.71 -8.11
N ASN A 286 -14.55 7.76 -8.35
CA ASN A 286 -14.37 8.69 -9.47
C ASN A 286 -14.26 7.97 -10.84
N VAL A 287 -15.08 6.94 -11.03
CA VAL A 287 -15.09 6.10 -12.24
C VAL A 287 -16.13 6.61 -13.24
N LYS A 288 -15.74 6.72 -14.51
CA LYS A 288 -16.62 7.04 -15.64
C LYS A 288 -16.96 5.74 -16.37
N PHE A 289 -18.24 5.39 -16.39
CA PHE A 289 -18.75 4.13 -16.95
C PHE A 289 -19.92 4.33 -17.93
N TYR A 290 -20.11 5.55 -18.44
CA TYR A 290 -21.12 5.88 -19.45
C TYR A 290 -20.45 6.13 -20.80
N PRO A 291 -20.97 5.60 -21.92
CA PRO A 291 -22.26 4.91 -22.09
C PRO A 291 -22.29 3.41 -21.78
N GLU A 292 -21.19 2.84 -21.27
CA GLU A 292 -21.02 1.38 -21.10
C GLU A 292 -22.07 0.75 -20.18
N VAL A 293 -22.60 1.49 -19.20
CA VAL A 293 -23.72 1.03 -18.35
C VAL A 293 -24.95 0.59 -19.12
N LEU A 294 -25.20 1.13 -20.32
CA LEU A 294 -26.34 0.75 -21.15
C LEU A 294 -26.20 -0.68 -21.71
N LYS A 295 -24.96 -1.17 -21.86
CA LYS A 295 -24.65 -2.51 -22.40
C LYS A 295 -24.69 -3.61 -21.34
N LEU A 296 -24.79 -3.23 -20.06
CA LEU A 296 -24.78 -4.18 -18.95
C LEU A 296 -25.93 -5.18 -19.07
N THR A 297 -25.61 -6.46 -18.91
CA THR A 297 -26.59 -7.52 -18.65
C THR A 297 -26.84 -7.64 -17.14
N PRO A 298 -27.96 -8.24 -16.70
CA PRO A 298 -28.19 -8.45 -15.27
C PRO A 298 -27.17 -9.40 -14.63
N SER A 299 -26.59 -9.03 -13.48
CA SER A 299 -25.76 -9.89 -12.62
C SER A 299 -26.34 -10.01 -11.22
N TYR A 300 -26.43 -11.26 -10.75
CA TYR A 300 -27.00 -11.62 -9.46
C TYR A 300 -25.93 -11.89 -8.39
N ASN A 301 -24.66 -11.59 -8.68
CA ASN A 301 -23.55 -11.93 -7.78
C ASN A 301 -23.19 -10.78 -6.83
N VAL A 302 -23.28 -9.54 -7.30
CA VAL A 302 -22.86 -8.35 -6.55
C VAL A 302 -23.89 -8.00 -5.49
N GLU A 303 -23.46 -8.07 -4.22
CA GLU A 303 -24.30 -7.84 -3.04
C GLU A 303 -24.03 -6.46 -2.41
N SER A 304 -22.81 -5.95 -2.58
CA SER A 304 -22.38 -4.66 -2.05
C SER A 304 -21.76 -3.81 -3.15
N MET A 305 -22.21 -2.57 -3.27
CA MET A 305 -21.68 -1.61 -4.24
C MET A 305 -21.42 -0.27 -3.57
N GLN A 306 -20.29 0.34 -3.90
CA GLN A 306 -19.96 1.70 -3.49
C GLN A 306 -19.63 2.54 -4.72
N ILE A 307 -20.28 3.70 -4.86
CA ILE A 307 -20.00 4.68 -5.90
C ILE A 307 -19.65 5.98 -5.20
N THR A 308 -18.46 6.51 -5.45
CA THR A 308 -18.06 7.79 -4.85
C THR A 308 -17.39 8.74 -5.81
N HIS A 309 -17.47 10.04 -5.50
CA HIS A 309 -16.78 11.11 -6.23
C HIS A 309 -17.11 11.18 -7.73
N TYR A 310 -18.25 10.61 -8.15
CA TYR A 310 -18.63 10.60 -9.56
C TYR A 310 -19.48 11.83 -9.88
N LYS A 311 -18.84 12.83 -10.51
CA LYS A 311 -19.46 14.14 -10.80
C LYS A 311 -20.62 14.12 -11.81
N ARG A 312 -20.75 13.07 -12.62
CA ARG A 312 -21.75 12.95 -13.71
C ARG A 312 -22.78 11.85 -13.43
N LEU A 313 -23.01 11.56 -12.16
CA LEU A 313 -24.01 10.57 -11.78
C LEU A 313 -25.41 11.18 -11.90
N GLU A 314 -26.14 10.84 -12.96
CA GLU A 314 -27.53 11.25 -13.19
C GLU A 314 -28.51 10.19 -12.70
N GLU A 315 -29.77 10.59 -12.47
CA GLU A 315 -30.84 9.72 -11.95
C GLU A 315 -30.99 8.42 -12.76
N ASN A 316 -31.01 8.53 -14.09
CA ASN A 316 -31.18 7.38 -14.98
C ASN A 316 -30.04 6.36 -14.84
N HIS A 317 -28.82 6.81 -14.51
CA HIS A 317 -27.67 5.91 -14.34
C HIS A 317 -27.89 4.94 -13.18
N LEU A 318 -28.37 5.45 -12.04
CA LEU A 318 -28.59 4.64 -10.85
C LEU A 318 -29.76 3.66 -11.02
N GLN A 319 -30.84 4.10 -11.66
CA GLN A 319 -31.96 3.21 -11.95
C GLN A 319 -31.54 2.04 -12.86
N ILE A 320 -30.73 2.32 -13.89
CA ILE A 320 -30.19 1.27 -14.76
C ILE A 320 -29.27 0.35 -13.96
N LEU A 321 -28.35 0.89 -13.16
CA LEU A 321 -27.47 0.07 -12.32
C LEU A 321 -28.24 -0.86 -11.39
N VAL A 322 -29.25 -0.36 -10.66
CA VAL A 322 -30.06 -1.21 -9.76
C VAL A 322 -30.83 -2.29 -10.52
N ARG A 323 -31.31 -2.00 -11.74
CA ARG A 323 -31.93 -3.03 -12.61
C ARG A 323 -30.93 -4.09 -13.08
N ARG A 324 -29.67 -3.69 -13.33
CA ARG A 324 -28.62 -4.60 -13.82
C ARG A 324 -27.91 -5.34 -12.70
N PHE A 325 -28.03 -4.89 -11.46
CA PHE A 325 -27.49 -5.58 -10.29
C PHE A 325 -28.60 -5.86 -9.26
N PRO A 326 -29.58 -6.72 -9.59
CA PRO A 326 -30.75 -6.98 -8.76
C PRO A 326 -30.43 -7.62 -7.38
N ALA A 327 -29.24 -8.21 -7.21
CA ALA A 327 -28.83 -8.82 -5.95
C ALA A 327 -28.22 -7.84 -4.94
N ILE A 328 -28.06 -6.55 -5.29
CA ILE A 328 -27.49 -5.55 -4.38
C ILE A 328 -28.36 -5.44 -3.13
N ARG A 329 -27.72 -5.62 -1.98
CA ARG A 329 -28.30 -5.40 -0.64
C ARG A 329 -27.75 -4.13 0.00
N TRP A 330 -26.52 -3.75 -0.32
CA TRP A 330 -25.86 -2.56 0.22
C TRP A 330 -25.37 -1.67 -0.91
N LEU A 331 -25.93 -0.46 -1.01
CA LEU A 331 -25.51 0.58 -1.94
C LEU A 331 -25.05 1.81 -1.16
N LYS A 332 -23.78 2.16 -1.28
CA LYS A 332 -23.23 3.41 -0.73
C LYS A 332 -22.95 4.40 -1.86
N ILE A 333 -23.56 5.57 -1.80
CA ILE A 333 -23.28 6.69 -2.72
C ILE A 333 -22.68 7.80 -1.90
N ALA A 334 -21.41 8.16 -2.15
CA ALA A 334 -20.77 9.21 -1.37
C ALA A 334 -20.06 10.24 -2.24
N SER A 335 -20.21 11.50 -1.89
CA SER A 335 -19.58 12.62 -2.58
C SER A 335 -19.93 12.73 -4.06
N CYS A 336 -21.19 12.45 -4.39
CA CYS A 336 -21.75 12.57 -5.74
C CYS A 336 -22.75 13.74 -5.76
N PRO A 337 -22.50 14.82 -6.53
CA PRO A 337 -23.42 15.96 -6.57
C PRO A 337 -24.74 15.57 -7.23
N GLY A 338 -25.84 16.17 -6.75
CA GLY A 338 -27.17 15.98 -7.33
C GLY A 338 -27.95 14.76 -6.83
N PHE A 339 -27.38 13.96 -5.93
CA PHE A 339 -28.08 12.82 -5.36
C PHE A 339 -29.00 13.24 -4.19
N THR A 340 -30.30 12.98 -4.30
CA THR A 340 -31.32 13.47 -3.33
C THR A 340 -32.08 12.34 -2.63
N GLN A 341 -32.65 12.62 -1.46
CA GLN A 341 -33.54 11.69 -0.74
C GLN A 341 -34.68 11.13 -1.62
N ARG A 342 -35.24 11.92 -2.55
CA ARG A 342 -36.30 11.46 -3.47
C ARG A 342 -35.81 10.35 -4.40
N GLU A 343 -34.55 10.38 -4.81
CA GLU A 343 -33.96 9.35 -5.66
C GLU A 343 -33.75 8.06 -4.87
N VAL A 344 -33.32 8.17 -3.62
CA VAL A 344 -33.21 7.02 -2.71
C VAL A 344 -34.53 6.28 -2.57
N GLU A 345 -35.64 7.02 -2.42
CA GLU A 345 -36.98 6.43 -2.37
C GLU A 345 -37.34 5.70 -3.65
N LYS A 346 -37.02 6.26 -4.83
CA LYS A 346 -37.22 5.60 -6.13
C LYS A 346 -36.43 4.29 -6.21
N LEU A 347 -35.15 4.30 -5.82
CA LEU A 347 -34.31 3.11 -5.82
C LEU A 347 -34.84 2.02 -4.86
N LYS A 348 -35.32 2.41 -3.67
CA LYS A 348 -35.94 1.49 -2.71
C LYS A 348 -37.26 0.89 -3.22
N ARG A 349 -38.06 1.63 -4.01
CA ARG A 349 -39.25 1.07 -4.66
C ARG A 349 -38.87 0.01 -5.71
N MET A 350 -37.75 0.19 -6.40
CA MET A 350 -37.26 -0.76 -7.40
C MET A 350 -36.63 -2.01 -6.77
N ASN A 351 -35.92 -1.87 -5.65
CA ASN A 351 -35.38 -2.99 -4.89
C ASN A 351 -35.62 -2.78 -3.38
N PRO A 352 -36.77 -3.26 -2.84
CA PRO A 352 -37.16 -3.03 -1.44
C PRO A 352 -36.22 -3.64 -0.40
N LYS A 353 -35.40 -4.63 -0.79
CA LYS A 353 -34.43 -5.29 0.09
C LYS A 353 -33.09 -4.56 0.16
N MET A 354 -32.91 -3.49 -0.62
CA MET A 354 -31.67 -2.74 -0.70
C MET A 354 -31.59 -1.66 0.38
N CYS A 355 -30.52 -1.69 1.16
CA CYS A 355 -30.10 -0.61 2.04
C CYS A 355 -29.26 0.39 1.25
N VAL A 356 -29.61 1.68 1.35
CA VAL A 356 -28.90 2.78 0.69
C VAL A 356 -28.34 3.72 1.75
N ALA A 357 -27.04 3.95 1.72
CA ALA A 357 -26.36 4.97 2.51
C ALA A 357 -25.85 6.08 1.59
N PHE A 358 -26.15 7.34 1.90
CA PHE A 358 -25.75 8.46 1.05
C PHE A 358 -25.45 9.75 1.83
N ASP A 359 -24.66 10.63 1.22
CA ASP A 359 -24.45 12.01 1.65
C ASP A 359 -25.14 12.97 0.67
N GLU A 360 -25.93 13.93 1.18
CA GLU A 360 -26.43 15.03 0.35
C GLU A 360 -25.32 16.07 0.23
N ILE A 361 -24.63 16.09 -0.92
CA ILE A 361 -23.85 17.27 -1.30
C ILE A 361 -24.83 18.29 -1.88
N SER A 362 -25.26 19.24 -1.06
CA SER A 362 -25.89 20.46 -1.54
C SER A 362 -24.86 21.23 -2.39
N SER A 363 -25.23 21.56 -3.62
CA SER A 363 -24.40 22.26 -4.62
C SER A 363 -24.11 23.73 -4.28
N ALA A 364 -23.98 24.06 -2.99
CA ALA A 364 -23.50 25.35 -2.53
C ALA A 364 -21.97 25.32 -2.48
N ARG A 365 -21.33 25.74 -3.59
CA ARG A 365 -19.88 25.91 -3.84
C ARG A 365 -19.25 24.79 -4.67
N LEU A 366 -19.46 24.86 -5.99
CA LEU A 366 -18.41 24.58 -6.96
C LEU A 366 -17.75 25.90 -7.36
#